data_AF-A0A9E1IL55-F1
#
_entry.id   AF-A0A9E1IL55-F1
#
_cell.length_a   1.000
_cell.length_b   1.000
_cell.length_c   1.000
_cell.angle_alpha   90.00
_cell.angle_beta   90.00
_cell.angle_gamma   90.00
#
_symmetry.space_group_name_H-M   'P 1'
#
loop_
_entity.id
_entity.type
_entity.pdbx_description
1 polymer ?
#
loop_
_entity_poly.entity_id
_entity_poly.type
_entity_poly.pdbx_seq_one_letter_code
_entity_poly.pdbx_strand_id
1 'polypeptide(L)'
;MDKTTYIERREVGRLRALRVASQLMSDEPAAAEELLSTWSFAADPDLVGLVLQTLRIKTPNPTASELAGALAAPELLPVTPFFKNPVAGHLYRRWLAENTTETLEASETNRLAWALDELAFLGEEVDRRDRQAWVTGVHRADAVRDAKTANLWAQWFAGNPWGIRQEWESLFLSATTRVFHAVCAARNLPLHVIERCRADLEDAFFFRLIGGSDEAAGWLELAARVLETMDPSPVTALASQLDSPGWDRICFCAATRGNWRHTAANLWPDLPLARTRAIALRQDVQAPRLEQLLDAHVALRLLESWHESSCGPRTNWDIVVQNRGRARARLRALVTESPGSLLDCFMNMEGIFSRTMAAVKRYAWAWAWQELALDFAFDVSRAVTPACHELHGSLPPLNATDQMAVRTWVLLVVIKGRLGHLQRWVRDGGTKDRDSTWARLLAQEMPESLHDPDDAGHRGRSYHRLRYDLMEALDDHLAALSPLLEQIAGLKPSRRLRADFDALVENRWDDRVPYPRSGFPTFLKNTHCALTTLNDTEHRHVAHND
;
A
#
# COMPACT_ATOMS: atom_id res chain seq x y z
N MET A 1 -2.39 33.14 5.39
CA MET A 1 -1.56 33.22 6.61
C MET A 1 -0.47 34.23 6.32
N ASP A 2 -0.38 35.32 7.09
CA ASP A 2 0.71 36.29 6.93
C ASP A 2 2.04 35.74 7.48
N LYS A 3 3.13 36.45 7.16
CA LYS A 3 4.50 36.04 7.51
C LYS A 3 4.72 35.97 9.03
N THR A 4 4.15 36.90 9.80
CA THR A 4 4.32 36.98 11.26
C THR A 4 3.68 35.77 11.93
N THR A 5 2.42 35.47 11.58
CA THR A 5 1.69 34.30 12.09
C THR A 5 2.42 33.00 11.75
N TYR A 6 3.04 32.93 10.58
CA TYR A 6 3.81 31.76 10.17
C TYR A 6 5.08 31.57 11.01
N ILE A 7 5.85 32.65 11.22
CA ILE A 7 7.06 32.64 12.04
C ILE A 7 6.75 32.25 13.48
N GLU A 8 5.71 32.82 14.07
CA GLU A 8 5.27 32.50 15.44
C GLU A 8 4.88 31.03 15.59
N ARG A 9 4.05 30.51 14.68
CA ARG A 9 3.65 29.08 14.69
C ARG A 9 4.86 28.16 14.61
N ARG A 10 5.84 28.54 13.79
CA ARG A 10 7.06 27.75 13.60
C ARG A 10 7.95 27.78 14.83
N GLU A 11 8.14 28.95 15.45
CA GLU A 11 8.94 29.06 16.66
C GLU A 11 8.32 28.23 17.80
N VAL A 12 7.01 28.28 17.95
CA VAL A 12 6.27 27.45 18.90
C VAL A 12 6.45 25.96 18.61
N GLY A 13 6.29 25.54 17.34
CA GLY A 13 6.47 24.14 16.93
C GLY A 13 7.87 23.61 17.21
N ARG A 14 8.90 24.38 16.81
CA ARG A 14 10.33 24.09 17.03
C ARG A 14 10.66 23.92 18.51
N LEU A 15 10.32 24.90 19.34
CA LEU A 15 10.59 24.86 20.78
C LEU A 15 9.85 23.71 21.46
N ARG A 16 8.61 23.44 21.04
CA ARG A 16 7.84 22.30 21.54
C ARG A 16 8.53 20.97 21.19
N ALA A 17 8.95 20.77 19.94
CA ALA A 17 9.60 19.55 19.52
C ALA A 17 10.94 19.30 20.25
N LEU A 18 11.76 20.35 20.43
CA LEU A 18 13.02 20.26 21.21
C LEU A 18 12.78 19.88 22.66
N ARG A 19 11.78 20.49 23.31
CA ARG A 19 11.41 20.16 24.70
C ARG A 19 10.93 18.72 24.81
N VAL A 20 10.04 18.30 23.92
CA VAL A 20 9.48 16.94 23.91
C VAL A 20 10.56 15.89 23.64
N ALA A 21 11.53 16.17 22.75
CA ALA A 21 12.65 15.27 22.52
C ALA A 21 13.48 15.04 23.79
N SER A 22 13.78 16.10 24.54
CA SER A 22 14.48 15.98 25.83
C SER A 22 13.70 15.16 26.85
N GLN A 23 12.38 15.37 26.95
CA GLN A 23 11.50 14.60 27.84
C GLN A 23 11.42 13.12 27.44
N LEU A 24 11.32 12.86 26.14
CA LEU A 24 11.29 11.50 25.61
C LEU A 24 12.61 10.76 25.84
N MET A 25 13.76 11.44 25.88
CA MET A 25 15.02 10.80 26.29
C MET A 25 15.07 10.48 27.80
N SER A 26 14.27 11.16 28.61
CA SER A 26 14.13 10.94 30.06
C SER A 26 12.94 10.02 30.43
N ASP A 27 12.41 9.25 29.48
CA ASP A 27 11.27 8.33 29.67
C ASP A 27 9.94 8.99 30.08
N GLU A 28 9.70 10.23 29.65
CA GLU A 28 8.43 10.94 29.81
C GLU A 28 7.66 11.08 28.47
N PRO A 29 6.82 10.10 28.07
CA PRO A 29 6.21 10.08 26.73
C PRO A 29 5.03 11.04 26.55
N ALA A 30 4.34 11.45 27.63
CA ALA A 30 3.06 12.17 27.57
C ALA A 30 3.08 13.42 26.68
N ALA A 31 4.18 14.19 26.69
CA ALA A 31 4.32 15.39 25.87
C ALA A 31 4.47 15.06 24.36
N ALA A 32 4.99 13.88 24.02
CA ALA A 32 5.06 13.38 22.65
C ALA A 32 3.69 12.91 22.16
N GLU A 33 2.89 12.28 23.02
CA GLU A 33 1.51 11.89 22.69
C GLU A 33 0.67 13.12 22.34
N GLU A 34 0.76 14.18 23.15
CA GLU A 34 0.06 15.45 22.90
C GLU A 34 0.52 16.11 21.59
N LEU A 35 1.82 16.07 21.29
CA LEU A 35 2.39 16.62 20.06
C LEU A 35 1.89 15.87 18.82
N LEU A 36 1.65 14.56 18.92
CA LEU A 36 1.19 13.70 17.83
C LEU A 36 -0.34 13.58 17.74
N SER A 37 -1.10 14.33 18.55
CA SER A 37 -2.56 14.27 18.66
C SER A 37 -3.35 14.49 17.35
N THR A 38 -2.73 15.02 16.30
CA THR A 38 -3.36 15.21 14.97
C THR A 38 -3.41 13.92 14.14
N TRP A 39 -2.65 12.90 14.53
CA TRP A 39 -2.76 11.56 13.98
C TRP A 39 -3.92 10.80 14.61
N SER A 40 -4.67 10.02 13.83
CA SER A 40 -5.78 9.25 14.40
C SER A 40 -5.31 8.15 15.36
N PHE A 41 -4.11 7.58 15.14
CA PHE A 41 -3.52 6.61 16.06
C PHE A 41 -3.27 7.17 17.46
N ALA A 42 -3.25 8.50 17.65
CA ALA A 42 -3.06 9.12 18.95
C ALA A 42 -4.21 8.86 19.94
N ALA A 43 -5.37 8.40 19.44
CA ALA A 43 -6.48 7.95 20.27
C ALA A 43 -6.27 6.54 20.86
N ASP A 44 -5.20 5.83 20.48
CA ASP A 44 -4.84 4.52 21.00
C ASP A 44 -3.44 4.56 21.66
N PRO A 45 -3.36 4.38 22.99
CA PRO A 45 -2.09 4.39 23.71
C PRO A 45 -1.07 3.33 23.24
N ASP A 46 -1.52 2.15 22.83
CA ASP A 46 -0.64 1.05 22.38
C ASP A 46 -0.01 1.39 21.03
N LEU A 47 -0.78 1.99 20.11
CA LEU A 47 -0.25 2.46 18.82
C LEU A 47 0.74 3.61 18.99
N VAL A 48 0.45 4.56 19.89
CA VAL A 48 1.38 5.65 20.21
C VAL A 48 2.65 5.10 20.82
N GLY A 49 2.53 4.19 21.80
CA GLY A 49 3.65 3.50 22.43
C GLY A 49 4.53 2.79 21.40
N LEU A 50 3.92 2.05 20.46
CA LEU A 50 4.63 1.38 19.37
C LEU A 50 5.40 2.36 18.47
N VAL A 51 4.78 3.48 18.07
CA VAL A 51 5.43 4.50 17.23
C VAL A 51 6.59 5.16 17.97
N LEU A 52 6.41 5.55 19.23
CA LEU A 52 7.45 6.17 20.05
C LEU A 52 8.61 5.21 20.36
N GLN A 53 8.31 3.94 20.66
CA GLN A 53 9.32 2.91 20.85
C GLN A 53 10.11 2.67 19.55
N THR A 54 9.42 2.60 18.42
CA THR A 54 10.08 2.45 17.11
C THR A 54 10.96 3.66 16.81
N LEU A 55 10.53 4.88 17.12
CA LEU A 55 11.32 6.10 16.92
C LEU A 55 12.61 6.10 17.76
N ARG A 56 12.57 5.56 18.98
CA ARG A 56 13.76 5.39 19.83
C ARG A 56 14.74 4.36 19.26
N ILE A 57 14.22 3.22 18.79
CA ILE A 57 15.05 2.12 18.24
C ILE A 57 15.63 2.49 16.86
N LYS A 58 14.80 3.06 15.99
CA LYS A 58 15.14 3.45 14.62
C LYS A 58 15.51 4.93 14.57
N THR A 59 16.71 5.25 15.05
CA THR A 59 17.20 6.64 15.08
C THR A 59 17.16 7.25 13.67
N PRO A 60 16.49 8.40 13.49
CA PRO A 60 16.47 9.14 12.23
C PRO A 60 17.87 9.60 11.79
N ASN A 61 18.11 9.67 10.49
CA ASN A 61 19.36 10.18 9.92
C ASN A 61 19.17 11.36 8.95
N PRO A 62 18.55 12.48 9.39
CA PRO A 62 18.44 13.68 8.56
C PRO A 62 19.79 14.33 8.32
N THR A 63 19.94 14.96 7.15
CA THR A 63 21.08 15.82 6.84
C THR A 63 21.09 17.07 7.72
N ALA A 64 22.26 17.72 7.86
CA ALA A 64 22.37 18.96 8.62
C ALA A 64 21.45 20.09 8.11
N SER A 65 21.21 20.14 6.80
CA SER A 65 20.29 21.09 6.16
C SER A 65 18.82 20.74 6.40
N GLU A 66 18.45 19.46 6.45
CA GLU A 66 17.09 19.04 6.84
C GLU A 66 16.81 19.34 8.32
N LEU A 67 17.80 19.11 9.20
CA LEU A 67 17.74 19.51 10.60
C LEU A 67 17.55 21.01 10.74
N ALA A 68 18.42 21.82 10.12
CA ALA A 68 18.32 23.27 10.16
C ALA A 68 17.00 23.76 9.55
N GLY A 69 16.60 23.17 8.42
CA GLY A 69 15.36 23.45 7.73
C GLY A 69 14.10 23.16 8.54
N ALA A 70 14.17 22.41 9.65
CA ALA A 70 13.06 22.21 10.59
C ALA A 70 13.27 22.98 11.91
N LEU A 71 14.48 22.91 12.47
CA LEU A 71 14.78 23.28 13.86
C LEU A 71 15.61 24.55 14.05
N ALA A 72 16.06 25.22 12.99
CA ALA A 72 16.75 26.51 13.13
C ALA A 72 15.76 27.60 13.56
N ALA A 73 16.28 28.62 14.26
CA ALA A 73 15.48 29.77 14.65
C ALA A 73 14.94 30.48 13.39
N PRO A 74 13.66 30.89 13.36
CA PRO A 74 13.03 31.44 12.15
C PRO A 74 13.74 32.65 11.56
N GLU A 75 14.47 33.43 12.36
CA GLU A 75 15.21 34.61 11.89
C GLU A 75 16.43 34.22 11.03
N LEU A 76 16.97 33.02 11.23
CA LEU A 76 18.11 32.49 10.49
C LEU A 76 17.69 31.81 9.17
N LEU A 77 16.40 31.60 8.99
CA LEU A 77 15.88 30.89 7.82
C LEU A 77 15.62 31.84 6.66
N PRO A 78 15.85 31.37 5.43
CA PRO A 78 15.69 32.21 4.26
C PRO A 78 14.21 32.67 4.13
N VAL A 79 14.03 33.93 3.75
CA VAL A 79 12.70 34.53 3.58
C VAL A 79 12.21 34.27 2.15
N THR A 80 11.09 33.58 1.98
CA THR A 80 10.54 33.35 0.63
C THR A 80 9.92 34.61 0.01
N PRO A 81 10.03 34.82 -1.31
CA PRO A 81 9.20 35.78 -2.04
C PRO A 81 7.73 35.33 -2.22
N PHE A 82 7.38 34.08 -1.90
CA PHE A 82 6.12 33.41 -2.26
C PHE A 82 4.95 33.53 -1.24
N PHE A 83 5.02 34.42 -0.25
CA PHE A 83 3.95 34.57 0.77
C PHE A 83 2.56 34.94 0.20
N LYS A 84 2.44 35.23 -1.10
CA LYS A 84 1.17 35.55 -1.77
C LYS A 84 0.39 34.33 -2.29
N ASN A 85 1.00 33.15 -2.34
CA ASN A 85 0.34 31.92 -2.77
C ASN A 85 0.40 30.91 -1.62
N PRO A 86 -0.71 30.29 -1.16
CA PRO A 86 -0.65 29.19 -0.20
C PRO A 86 0.04 27.98 -0.85
N VAL A 87 1.37 28.04 -0.96
CA VAL A 87 2.21 26.93 -1.36
C VAL A 87 1.95 25.81 -0.35
N ALA A 88 1.77 24.59 -0.84
CA ALA A 88 1.57 23.44 0.02
C ALA A 88 2.74 23.36 1.04
N GLY A 89 2.44 23.34 2.34
CA GLY A 89 3.44 23.40 3.43
C GLY A 89 4.63 22.44 3.27
N HIS A 90 4.45 21.27 2.66
CA HIS A 90 5.54 20.32 2.39
C HIS A 90 6.52 20.85 1.33
N LEU A 91 6.05 21.61 0.32
CA LEU A 91 6.90 22.29 -0.66
C LEU A 91 7.69 23.43 0.00
N TYR A 92 7.12 24.10 1.00
CA TYR A 92 7.83 25.11 1.77
C TYR A 92 8.92 24.48 2.65
N ARG A 93 8.63 23.39 3.38
CA ARG A 93 9.64 22.61 4.12
C ARG A 93 10.77 22.12 3.22
N ARG A 94 10.41 21.63 2.03
CA ARG A 94 11.39 21.27 1.00
C ARG A 94 12.27 22.47 0.61
N TRP A 95 11.66 23.60 0.29
CA TRP A 95 12.41 24.80 -0.10
C TRP A 95 13.38 25.24 1.01
N LEU A 96 12.96 25.18 2.28
CA LEU A 96 13.84 25.49 3.41
C LEU A 96 15.02 24.53 3.49
N ALA A 97 14.78 23.23 3.41
CA ALA A 97 15.85 22.23 3.43
C ALA A 97 16.84 22.41 2.27
N GLU A 98 16.37 22.86 1.11
CA GLU A 98 17.18 23.11 -0.09
C GLU A 98 17.91 24.48 -0.09
N ASN A 99 17.41 25.47 0.65
CA ASN A 99 17.90 26.87 0.56
C ASN A 99 18.45 27.43 1.88
N THR A 100 18.38 26.67 2.97
CA THR A 100 19.01 27.07 4.23
C THR A 100 20.54 26.99 4.11
N THR A 101 21.23 28.05 4.52
CA THR A 101 22.69 28.06 4.69
C THR A 101 23.11 27.61 6.09
N GLU A 102 22.15 27.57 7.02
CA GLU A 102 22.37 27.09 8.37
C GLU A 102 22.60 25.58 8.39
N THR A 103 23.45 25.15 9.32
CA THR A 103 23.70 23.74 9.62
C THR A 103 23.50 23.52 11.10
N LEU A 104 22.72 22.50 11.46
CA LEU A 104 22.59 22.06 12.85
C LEU A 104 23.33 20.75 13.06
N GLU A 105 23.97 20.63 14.22
CA GLU A 105 24.60 19.39 14.64
C GLU A 105 23.56 18.27 14.79
N ALA A 106 23.87 17.11 14.23
CA ALA A 106 23.02 15.93 14.28
C ALA A 106 23.16 15.17 15.61
N SER A 107 23.02 15.89 16.73
CA SER A 107 22.91 15.29 18.06
C SER A 107 21.65 14.42 18.16
N GLU A 108 21.64 13.47 19.08
CA GLU A 108 20.50 12.58 19.29
C GLU A 108 19.21 13.37 19.60
N THR A 109 19.30 14.37 20.47
CA THR A 109 18.19 15.28 20.78
C THR A 109 17.66 16.00 19.53
N ASN A 110 18.54 16.52 18.68
CA ASN A 110 18.13 17.24 17.47
C ASN A 110 17.50 16.31 16.43
N ARG A 111 18.02 15.08 16.27
CA ARG A 111 17.42 14.07 15.39
C ARG A 111 16.02 13.69 15.86
N LEU A 112 15.86 13.51 17.17
CA LEU A 112 14.57 13.16 17.78
C LEU A 112 13.56 14.31 17.67
N ALA A 113 14.00 15.54 17.98
CA ALA A 113 13.18 16.74 17.84
C ALA A 113 12.73 16.96 16.39
N TRP A 114 13.63 16.73 15.42
CA TRP A 114 13.30 16.82 14.01
C TRP A 114 12.23 15.81 13.61
N ALA A 115 12.37 14.54 14.04
CA ALA A 115 11.38 13.51 13.70
C ALA A 115 10.02 13.77 14.34
N LEU A 116 9.98 14.26 15.57
CA LEU A 116 8.75 14.65 16.25
C LEU A 116 8.06 15.83 15.57
N ASP A 117 8.81 16.86 15.19
CA ASP A 117 8.29 18.02 14.44
C ASP A 117 7.76 17.60 13.06
N GLU A 118 8.50 16.76 12.34
CA GLU A 118 8.10 16.27 11.01
C GLU A 118 6.88 15.35 11.09
N LEU A 119 6.80 14.44 12.09
CA LEU A 119 5.61 13.63 12.33
C LEU A 119 4.40 14.52 12.65
N ALA A 120 4.51 15.48 13.56
CA ALA A 120 3.41 16.37 13.93
C ALA A 120 2.91 17.16 12.72
N PHE A 121 3.84 17.72 11.94
CA PHE A 121 3.53 18.43 10.70
C PHE A 121 2.80 17.54 9.68
N LEU A 122 3.28 16.32 9.46
CA LEU A 122 2.64 15.39 8.51
C LEU A 122 1.24 14.99 9.00
N GLY A 123 1.04 14.84 10.31
CA GLY A 123 -0.27 14.58 10.92
C GLY A 123 -1.27 15.70 10.65
N GLU A 124 -0.85 16.97 10.85
CA GLU A 124 -1.65 18.15 10.50
C GLU A 124 -1.99 18.20 9.01
N GLU A 125 -1.03 17.82 8.16
CA GLU A 125 -1.22 17.81 6.71
C GLU A 125 -2.15 16.71 6.23
N VAL A 126 -2.10 15.52 6.86
CA VAL A 126 -3.08 14.45 6.64
C VAL A 126 -4.47 14.92 7.06
N ASP A 127 -4.60 15.50 8.25
CA ASP A 127 -5.89 15.98 8.73
C ASP A 127 -6.50 17.00 7.78
N ARG A 128 -5.72 18.02 7.42
CA ARG A 128 -6.20 19.12 6.57
C ARG A 128 -6.43 18.71 5.11
N ARG A 129 -5.49 17.98 4.48
CA ARG A 129 -5.55 17.67 3.04
C ARG A 129 -6.25 16.36 2.70
N ASP A 130 -6.40 15.46 3.66
CA ASP A 130 -6.97 14.14 3.41
C ASP A 130 -8.23 13.85 4.21
N ARG A 131 -8.37 14.25 5.47
CA ARG A 131 -9.62 14.06 6.21
C ARG A 131 -10.60 15.21 5.92
N GLN A 132 -10.23 16.42 6.33
CA GLN A 132 -11.07 17.62 6.21
C GLN A 132 -11.37 18.00 4.76
N ALA A 133 -10.40 17.88 3.85
CA ALA A 133 -10.60 18.25 2.44
C ALA A 133 -11.69 17.43 1.72
N TRP A 134 -12.08 16.29 2.28
CA TRP A 134 -13.16 15.45 1.75
C TRP A 134 -14.48 15.64 2.50
N VAL A 135 -14.41 16.02 3.78
CA VAL A 135 -15.51 15.90 4.72
C VAL A 135 -16.12 17.25 5.13
N THR A 136 -15.31 18.26 5.46
CA THR A 136 -15.82 19.46 6.14
C THR A 136 -16.35 20.54 5.18
N GLY A 137 -17.60 20.98 5.41
CA GLY A 137 -18.11 22.33 5.13
C GLY A 137 -18.42 22.74 3.67
N VAL A 138 -18.22 21.87 2.67
CA VAL A 138 -18.44 22.20 1.24
C VAL A 138 -19.74 21.60 0.68
N HIS A 139 -20.32 20.60 1.33
CA HIS A 139 -21.47 19.87 0.80
C HIS A 139 -22.79 20.45 1.28
N ARG A 140 -23.15 21.62 0.74
CA ARG A 140 -24.44 22.26 1.00
C ARG A 140 -25.58 21.46 0.35
N ALA A 141 -26.61 21.16 1.14
CA ALA A 141 -27.86 20.61 0.65
C ALA A 141 -28.56 21.60 -0.30
N ASP A 142 -29.12 21.08 -1.38
CA ASP A 142 -29.97 21.77 -2.34
C ASP A 142 -31.07 20.80 -2.74
N ALA A 143 -32.25 20.93 -2.12
CA ALA A 143 -33.32 19.95 -2.25
C ALA A 143 -33.70 19.63 -3.70
N VAL A 144 -33.65 20.61 -4.61
CA VAL A 144 -34.01 20.41 -6.02
C VAL A 144 -32.91 19.63 -6.75
N ARG A 145 -31.64 20.04 -6.58
CA ARG A 145 -30.51 19.37 -7.23
C ARG A 145 -30.22 18.01 -6.61
N ASP A 146 -30.42 17.87 -5.31
CA ASP A 146 -30.26 16.63 -4.56
C ASP A 146 -31.31 15.60 -5.02
N ALA A 147 -32.59 15.97 -5.08
CA ALA A 147 -33.64 15.08 -5.60
C ALA A 147 -33.36 14.65 -7.05
N LYS A 148 -32.93 15.59 -7.91
CA LYS A 148 -32.54 15.27 -9.29
C LYS A 148 -31.36 14.29 -9.33
N THR A 149 -30.31 14.55 -8.54
CA THR A 149 -29.10 13.71 -8.52
C THR A 149 -29.36 12.33 -7.93
N ALA A 150 -30.18 12.23 -6.89
CA ALA A 150 -30.63 10.97 -6.32
C ALA A 150 -31.38 10.12 -7.36
N ASN A 151 -32.29 10.73 -8.14
CA ASN A 151 -32.97 10.02 -9.23
C ASN A 151 -32.00 9.53 -10.31
N LEU A 152 -30.97 10.31 -10.67
CA LEU A 152 -29.94 9.87 -11.62
C LEU A 152 -29.16 8.65 -11.08
N TRP A 153 -28.76 8.68 -9.80
CA TRP A 153 -28.12 7.52 -9.16
C TRP A 153 -29.02 6.30 -9.14
N ALA A 154 -30.32 6.45 -8.82
CA ALA A 154 -31.28 5.36 -8.84
C ALA A 154 -31.35 4.67 -10.22
N GLN A 155 -31.24 5.42 -11.32
CA GLN A 155 -31.22 4.85 -12.69
C GLN A 155 -29.91 4.09 -13.00
N TRP A 156 -28.77 4.55 -12.48
CA TRP A 156 -27.51 3.79 -12.54
C TRP A 156 -27.65 2.45 -11.82
N PHE A 157 -28.14 2.46 -10.56
CA PHE A 157 -28.34 1.25 -9.77
C PHE A 157 -29.42 0.31 -10.35
N ALA A 158 -30.40 0.84 -11.07
CA ALA A 158 -31.39 0.04 -11.79
C ALA A 158 -30.85 -0.63 -13.07
N GLY A 159 -29.61 -0.36 -13.47
CA GLY A 159 -29.00 -0.93 -14.67
C GLY A 159 -29.48 -0.30 -15.99
N ASN A 160 -30.20 0.83 -15.95
CA ASN A 160 -30.69 1.52 -17.15
C ASN A 160 -30.22 2.99 -17.21
N PRO A 161 -28.91 3.24 -17.41
CA PRO A 161 -28.38 4.60 -17.40
C PRO A 161 -28.60 5.36 -18.72
N TRP A 162 -29.00 4.69 -19.81
CA TRP A 162 -29.07 5.32 -21.14
C TRP A 162 -30.05 6.49 -21.19
N GLY A 163 -31.18 6.38 -20.48
CA GLY A 163 -32.21 7.41 -20.44
C GLY A 163 -31.81 8.69 -19.68
N ILE A 164 -30.68 8.67 -18.95
CA ILE A 164 -30.23 9.81 -18.14
C ILE A 164 -28.96 10.48 -18.65
N ARG A 165 -28.46 10.08 -19.82
CA ARG A 165 -27.17 10.57 -20.36
C ARG A 165 -27.11 12.09 -20.43
N GLN A 166 -28.10 12.71 -21.06
CA GLN A 166 -28.11 14.14 -21.31
C GLN A 166 -28.17 14.93 -20.00
N GLU A 167 -29.02 14.51 -19.05
CA GLU A 167 -29.12 15.12 -17.74
C GLU A 167 -27.83 14.97 -16.95
N TRP A 168 -27.19 13.80 -16.99
CA TRP A 168 -25.93 13.54 -16.32
C TRP A 168 -24.80 14.42 -16.85
N GLU A 169 -24.62 14.45 -18.17
CA GLU A 169 -23.64 15.31 -18.85
C GLU A 169 -23.88 16.79 -18.53
N SER A 170 -25.14 17.25 -18.56
CA SER A 170 -25.49 18.65 -18.26
C SER A 170 -25.07 19.10 -16.86
N LEU A 171 -25.05 18.19 -15.88
CA LEU A 171 -24.68 18.50 -14.51
C LEU A 171 -23.16 18.43 -14.31
N PHE A 172 -22.49 17.42 -14.87
CA PHE A 172 -21.15 17.02 -14.41
C PHE A 172 -20.03 17.21 -15.44
N LEU A 173 -20.32 17.20 -16.75
CA LEU A 173 -19.29 17.23 -17.80
C LEU A 173 -18.41 18.48 -17.71
N SER A 174 -19.00 19.67 -17.55
CA SER A 174 -18.24 20.92 -17.44
C SER A 174 -17.23 20.92 -16.28
N ALA A 175 -17.55 20.24 -15.17
CA ALA A 175 -16.61 20.11 -14.06
C ALA A 175 -15.42 19.19 -14.43
N THR A 176 -15.69 18.08 -15.09
CA THR A 176 -14.68 17.15 -15.62
C THR A 176 -13.75 17.87 -16.61
N THR A 177 -14.29 18.60 -17.58
CA THR A 177 -13.52 19.36 -18.58
C THR A 177 -12.58 20.38 -17.95
N ARG A 178 -13.05 21.11 -16.93
CA ARG A 178 -12.18 22.06 -16.19
C ARG A 178 -11.02 21.37 -15.49
N VAL A 179 -11.23 20.16 -14.98
CA VAL A 179 -10.17 19.39 -14.31
C VAL A 179 -9.12 18.91 -15.31
N PHE A 180 -9.53 18.36 -16.45
CA PHE A 180 -8.61 17.99 -17.52
C PHE A 180 -7.81 19.19 -18.04
N HIS A 181 -8.48 20.32 -18.26
CA HIS A 181 -7.82 21.56 -18.64
C HIS A 181 -6.79 22.00 -17.60
N ALA A 182 -7.12 21.92 -16.31
CA ALA A 182 -6.19 22.26 -15.23
C ALA A 182 -4.96 21.33 -15.20
N VAL A 183 -5.14 20.02 -15.43
CA VAL A 183 -4.03 19.06 -15.53
C VAL A 183 -3.15 19.36 -16.75
N CYS A 184 -3.74 19.62 -17.91
CA CYS A 184 -2.99 19.97 -19.11
C CYS A 184 -2.22 21.28 -18.94
N ALA A 185 -2.84 22.29 -18.32
CA ALA A 185 -2.20 23.56 -18.01
C ALA A 185 -1.05 23.38 -17.01
N ALA A 186 -1.23 22.56 -15.96
CA ALA A 186 -0.17 22.25 -15.00
C ALA A 186 1.03 21.52 -15.63
N ARG A 187 0.85 20.92 -16.80
CA ARG A 187 1.89 20.25 -17.59
C ARG A 187 2.39 21.06 -18.78
N ASN A 188 1.93 22.30 -18.95
CA ASN A 188 2.29 23.20 -20.05
C ASN A 188 2.13 22.54 -21.43
N LEU A 189 1.05 21.77 -21.63
CA LEU A 189 0.80 21.12 -22.91
C LEU A 189 0.41 22.13 -24.00
N PRO A 190 0.74 21.88 -25.29
CA PRO A 190 0.34 22.75 -26.39
C PRO A 190 -1.18 22.87 -26.55
N LEU A 191 -1.66 24.02 -27.03
CA LEU A 191 -3.10 24.31 -27.18
C LEU A 191 -3.85 23.25 -28.00
N HIS A 192 -3.27 22.77 -29.10
CA HIS A 192 -3.90 21.74 -29.95
C HIS A 192 -4.10 20.40 -29.21
N VAL A 193 -3.22 20.06 -28.26
CA VAL A 193 -3.38 18.87 -27.41
C VAL A 193 -4.51 19.08 -26.41
N ILE A 194 -4.62 20.28 -25.85
CA ILE A 194 -5.70 20.67 -24.93
C ILE A 194 -7.06 20.59 -25.63
N GLU A 195 -7.15 21.11 -26.86
CA GLU A 195 -8.37 21.09 -27.66
C GLU A 195 -8.79 19.68 -28.06
N ARG A 196 -7.84 18.84 -28.51
CA ARG A 196 -8.06 17.41 -28.79
C ARG A 196 -8.56 16.68 -27.54
N CYS A 197 -7.84 16.84 -26.44
CA CYS A 197 -8.18 16.24 -25.15
C CYS A 197 -9.59 16.63 -24.69
N ARG A 198 -10.01 17.88 -24.92
CA ARG A 198 -11.37 18.33 -24.62
C ARG A 198 -12.40 17.59 -25.47
N ALA A 199 -12.19 17.51 -26.79
CA ALA A 199 -13.14 16.85 -27.70
C ALA A 199 -13.28 15.35 -27.34
N ASP A 200 -12.16 14.65 -27.19
CA ASP A 200 -12.15 13.23 -26.83
C ASP A 200 -12.80 12.97 -25.46
N LEU A 201 -12.60 13.87 -24.50
CA LEU A 201 -13.25 13.81 -23.19
C LEU A 201 -14.77 13.96 -23.29
N GLU A 202 -15.25 14.93 -24.07
CA GLU A 202 -16.68 15.18 -24.26
C GLU A 202 -17.37 13.95 -24.87
N ASP A 203 -16.70 13.28 -25.81
CA ASP A 203 -17.19 12.04 -26.40
C ASP A 203 -17.10 10.86 -25.42
N ALA A 204 -16.02 10.75 -24.64
CA ALA A 204 -15.77 9.58 -23.77
C ALA A 204 -16.46 9.63 -22.40
N PHE A 205 -16.85 10.82 -21.90
CA PHE A 205 -17.25 11.01 -20.49
C PHE A 205 -18.34 10.05 -20.02
N PHE A 206 -19.44 9.92 -20.76
CA PHE A 206 -20.53 9.04 -20.37
C PHE A 206 -20.19 7.55 -20.58
N PHE A 207 -19.53 7.20 -21.70
CA PHE A 207 -19.14 5.82 -21.98
C PHE A 207 -18.12 5.29 -20.98
N ARG A 208 -17.23 6.15 -20.48
CA ARG A 208 -16.30 5.82 -19.41
C ARG A 208 -17.01 5.37 -18.14
N LEU A 209 -18.17 5.96 -17.82
CA LEU A 209 -18.96 5.58 -16.65
C LEU A 209 -19.66 4.23 -16.85
N ILE A 210 -20.14 3.94 -18.07
CA ILE A 210 -20.71 2.63 -18.40
C ILE A 210 -19.63 1.53 -18.31
N GLY A 211 -18.41 1.85 -18.73
CA GLY A 211 -17.27 0.93 -18.76
C GLY A 211 -17.26 0.02 -20.00
N GLY A 212 -16.17 -0.74 -20.14
CA GLY A 212 -16.02 -1.85 -21.09
C GLY A 212 -15.28 -3.01 -20.43
N SER A 213 -15.79 -4.24 -20.65
CA SER A 213 -15.43 -5.53 -20.03
C SER A 213 -15.37 -5.58 -18.48
N ASP A 214 -16.24 -6.43 -17.93
CA ASP A 214 -16.41 -7.08 -16.60
C ASP A 214 -15.64 -6.67 -15.32
N GLU A 215 -14.55 -5.90 -15.32
CA GLU A 215 -13.71 -5.76 -14.10
C GLU A 215 -14.00 -4.53 -13.22
N ALA A 216 -14.78 -3.54 -13.66
CA ALA A 216 -15.55 -2.58 -12.84
C ALA A 216 -16.05 -1.42 -13.71
N ALA A 217 -17.36 -1.19 -13.75
CA ALA A 217 -17.93 -0.04 -14.46
C ALA A 217 -17.50 1.29 -13.82
N GLY A 218 -17.15 2.30 -14.61
CA GLY A 218 -16.63 3.58 -14.11
C GLY A 218 -17.61 4.34 -13.20
N TRP A 219 -18.92 4.10 -13.33
CA TRP A 219 -19.94 4.65 -12.45
C TRP A 219 -19.85 4.10 -11.02
N LEU A 220 -19.44 2.84 -10.84
CA LEU A 220 -19.22 2.23 -9.52
C LEU A 220 -18.04 2.89 -8.82
N GLU A 221 -16.95 3.15 -9.53
CA GLU A 221 -15.81 3.87 -8.96
C GLU A 221 -16.21 5.29 -8.56
N LEU A 222 -16.98 5.97 -9.41
CA LEU A 222 -17.51 7.28 -9.07
C LEU A 222 -18.41 7.22 -7.83
N ALA A 223 -19.25 6.19 -7.71
CA ALA A 223 -20.08 5.96 -6.53
C ALA A 223 -19.21 5.79 -5.27
N ALA A 224 -18.16 4.97 -5.34
CA ALA A 224 -17.22 4.81 -4.23
C ALA A 224 -16.56 6.15 -3.83
N ARG A 225 -16.25 7.03 -4.78
CA ARG A 225 -15.70 8.37 -4.49
C ARG A 225 -16.73 9.34 -3.88
N VAL A 226 -18.03 9.13 -4.10
CA VAL A 226 -19.08 9.89 -3.39
C VAL A 226 -19.08 9.51 -1.91
N LEU A 227 -18.95 8.22 -1.59
CA LEU A 227 -18.84 7.75 -0.20
C LEU A 227 -17.63 8.35 0.52
N GLU A 228 -16.51 8.51 -0.17
CA GLU A 228 -15.30 9.16 0.39
C GLU A 228 -15.56 10.59 0.91
N THR A 229 -16.68 11.23 0.56
CA THR A 229 -17.05 12.56 1.08
C THR A 229 -17.74 12.51 2.45
N MET A 230 -18.15 11.34 2.92
CA MET A 230 -18.90 11.19 4.17
C MET A 230 -17.99 11.32 5.41
N ASP A 231 -18.57 11.81 6.51
CA ASP A 231 -17.94 11.83 7.83
C ASP A 231 -17.68 10.42 8.36
N PRO A 232 -16.69 10.23 9.25
CA PRO A 232 -15.71 11.22 9.73
C PRO A 232 -14.47 11.34 8.83
N SER A 233 -14.25 10.39 7.92
CA SER A 233 -13.10 10.39 7.00
C SER A 233 -13.37 9.52 5.76
N PRO A 234 -12.64 9.72 4.65
CA PRO A 234 -12.78 8.92 3.44
C PRO A 234 -12.58 7.41 3.64
N VAL A 235 -11.60 7.04 4.48
CA VAL A 235 -11.26 5.64 4.74
C VAL A 235 -12.33 4.99 5.61
N THR A 236 -12.76 5.66 6.69
CA THR A 236 -13.84 5.17 7.55
C THR A 236 -15.15 5.02 6.77
N ALA A 237 -15.47 6.01 5.93
CA ALA A 237 -16.68 5.99 5.11
C ALA A 237 -16.70 4.79 4.16
N LEU A 238 -15.62 4.54 3.40
CA LEU A 238 -15.54 3.36 2.54
C LEU A 238 -15.58 2.05 3.34
N ALA A 239 -14.83 1.97 4.44
CA ALA A 239 -14.75 0.77 5.25
C ALA A 239 -16.10 0.40 5.89
N SER A 240 -16.95 1.39 6.18
CA SER A 240 -18.29 1.17 6.71
C SER A 240 -19.23 0.45 5.76
N GLN A 241 -18.92 0.42 4.45
CA GLN A 241 -19.74 -0.22 3.42
C GLN A 241 -19.31 -1.65 3.10
N LEU A 242 -18.24 -2.14 3.74
CA LEU A 242 -17.74 -3.49 3.51
C LEU A 242 -18.59 -4.53 4.23
N ASP A 243 -18.92 -5.60 3.53
CA ASP A 243 -19.44 -6.83 4.11
C ASP A 243 -18.31 -7.63 4.82
N SER A 244 -18.68 -8.75 5.46
CA SER A 244 -17.69 -9.59 6.14
C SER A 244 -16.58 -10.09 5.20
N PRO A 245 -16.88 -10.60 3.99
CA PRO A 245 -15.83 -10.98 3.03
C PRO A 245 -14.88 -9.83 2.69
N GLY A 246 -15.39 -8.61 2.47
CA GLY A 246 -14.57 -7.42 2.23
C GLY A 246 -13.62 -7.11 3.39
N TRP A 247 -14.10 -7.20 4.63
CA TRP A 247 -13.27 -7.06 5.83
C TRP A 247 -12.19 -8.13 5.93
N ASP A 248 -12.54 -9.40 5.67
CA ASP A 248 -11.59 -10.51 5.71
C ASP A 248 -10.44 -10.29 4.72
N ARG A 249 -10.76 -9.85 3.49
CA ARG A 249 -9.76 -9.53 2.46
C ARG A 249 -8.82 -8.38 2.85
N ILE A 250 -9.34 -7.33 3.50
CA ILE A 250 -8.50 -6.20 3.94
C ILE A 250 -7.55 -6.63 5.04
N CYS A 251 -8.06 -7.32 6.07
CA CYS A 251 -7.25 -7.80 7.18
C CYS A 251 -6.13 -8.71 6.68
N PHE A 252 -6.49 -9.61 5.77
CA PHE A 252 -5.53 -10.50 5.14
C PHE A 252 -4.49 -9.75 4.30
N CYS A 253 -4.92 -8.79 3.48
CA CYS A 253 -4.00 -7.97 2.69
C CYS A 253 -3.02 -7.20 3.60
N ALA A 254 -3.50 -6.66 4.72
CA ALA A 254 -2.65 -5.96 5.68
C ALA A 254 -1.63 -6.90 6.33
N ALA A 255 -2.01 -8.14 6.66
CA ALA A 255 -1.09 -9.08 7.28
C ALA A 255 -0.05 -9.70 6.31
N THR A 256 -0.32 -9.74 5.01
CA THR A 256 0.47 -10.52 4.04
C THR A 256 1.23 -9.68 3.00
N ARG A 257 0.81 -8.44 2.71
CA ARG A 257 1.29 -7.71 1.53
C ARG A 257 2.20 -6.53 1.84
N GLY A 258 3.38 -6.55 1.21
CA GLY A 258 4.32 -5.43 1.23
C GLY A 258 4.69 -5.03 2.66
N ASN A 259 4.85 -3.73 2.90
CA ASN A 259 5.29 -3.26 4.21
C ASN A 259 4.20 -3.35 5.30
N TRP A 260 2.94 -3.59 4.95
CA TRP A 260 1.88 -3.79 5.93
C TRP A 260 2.13 -5.03 6.79
N ARG A 261 2.72 -6.08 6.20
CA ARG A 261 3.15 -7.27 6.93
C ARG A 261 4.09 -6.93 8.08
N HIS A 262 5.02 -5.99 7.89
CA HIS A 262 5.95 -5.57 8.95
C HIS A 262 5.22 -4.81 10.06
N THR A 263 4.27 -3.93 9.71
CA THR A 263 3.40 -3.28 10.70
C THR A 263 2.57 -4.30 11.49
N ALA A 264 1.95 -5.27 10.81
CA ALA A 264 1.20 -6.35 11.46
C ALA A 264 2.11 -7.19 12.37
N ALA A 265 3.35 -7.47 11.97
CA ALA A 265 4.31 -8.19 12.80
C ALA A 265 4.72 -7.41 14.06
N ASN A 266 4.77 -6.07 13.98
CA ASN A 266 5.05 -5.22 15.14
C ASN A 266 3.85 -5.09 16.09
N LEU A 267 2.62 -5.10 15.55
CA LEU A 267 1.40 -5.04 16.35
C LEU A 267 1.09 -6.37 17.06
N TRP A 268 1.41 -7.49 16.40
CA TRP A 268 1.22 -8.84 16.94
C TRP A 268 2.54 -9.63 16.84
N PRO A 269 3.53 -9.32 17.70
CA PRO A 269 4.83 -10.00 17.70
C PRO A 269 4.69 -11.48 18.08
N ASP A 270 3.77 -11.80 18.99
CA ASP A 270 3.56 -13.15 19.51
C ASP A 270 2.84 -14.09 18.53
N LEU A 271 2.28 -13.55 17.45
CA LEU A 271 1.57 -14.34 16.43
C LEU A 271 2.50 -14.57 15.23
N PRO A 272 3.20 -15.71 15.10
CA PRO A 272 4.26 -15.87 14.10
C PRO A 272 3.73 -15.87 12.65
N LEU A 273 2.52 -16.38 12.43
CA LEU A 273 1.93 -16.60 11.11
C LEU A 273 1.15 -15.39 10.61
N ALA A 274 1.22 -15.11 9.30
CA ALA A 274 0.47 -14.01 8.71
C ALA A 274 -1.05 -14.21 8.81
N ARG A 275 -1.53 -15.47 8.73
CA ARG A 275 -2.94 -15.80 8.91
C ARG A 275 -3.45 -15.52 10.30
N THR A 276 -2.71 -15.92 11.33
CA THR A 276 -3.13 -15.68 12.71
C THR A 276 -3.15 -14.19 13.01
N ARG A 277 -2.20 -13.41 12.46
CA ARG A 277 -2.26 -11.93 12.49
C ARG A 277 -3.45 -11.37 11.73
N ALA A 278 -3.80 -11.92 10.56
CA ALA A 278 -4.99 -11.50 9.82
C ALA A 278 -6.28 -11.76 10.61
N ILE A 279 -6.39 -12.91 11.28
CA ILE A 279 -7.51 -13.26 12.14
C ILE A 279 -7.57 -12.33 13.36
N ALA A 280 -6.45 -12.07 14.02
CA ALA A 280 -6.38 -11.14 15.15
C ALA A 280 -6.78 -9.71 14.73
N LEU A 281 -6.24 -9.24 13.60
CA LEU A 281 -6.64 -7.96 13.00
C LEU A 281 -8.13 -7.93 12.67
N ARG A 282 -8.70 -9.03 12.16
CA ARG A 282 -10.14 -9.13 11.85
C ARG A 282 -11.03 -9.08 13.09
N GLN A 283 -10.56 -9.59 14.22
CA GLN A 283 -11.25 -9.52 15.51
C GLN A 283 -11.19 -8.12 16.12
N ASP A 284 -10.09 -7.39 15.88
CA ASP A 284 -9.85 -6.04 16.42
C ASP A 284 -10.44 -4.92 15.54
N VAL A 285 -10.42 -5.09 14.21
CA VAL A 285 -10.67 -3.96 13.30
C VAL A 285 -12.14 -3.67 13.08
N GLN A 286 -12.48 -2.40 13.26
CA GLN A 286 -13.72 -1.76 12.82
C GLN A 286 -13.37 -0.50 12.02
N ALA A 287 -14.34 0.14 11.37
CA ALA A 287 -14.08 1.28 10.48
C ALA A 287 -13.24 2.41 11.11
N PRO A 288 -13.52 2.91 12.34
CA PRO A 288 -12.68 3.93 12.97
C PRO A 288 -11.27 3.43 13.31
N ARG A 289 -11.16 2.16 13.72
CA ARG A 289 -9.89 1.49 14.05
C ARG A 289 -8.98 1.35 12.83
N LEU A 290 -9.55 1.17 11.64
CA LEU A 290 -8.80 1.06 10.39
C LEU A 290 -8.01 2.34 10.08
N GLU A 291 -8.59 3.52 10.31
CA GLU A 291 -7.90 4.80 10.13
C GLU A 291 -6.67 4.92 11.05
N GLN A 292 -6.83 4.53 12.32
CA GLN A 292 -5.77 4.52 13.32
C GLN A 292 -4.61 3.60 12.91
N LEU A 293 -4.93 2.38 12.50
CA LEU A 293 -3.95 1.40 12.02
C LEU A 293 -3.25 1.87 10.74
N LEU A 294 -3.97 2.56 9.84
CA LEU A 294 -3.39 3.15 8.64
C LEU A 294 -2.41 4.28 8.97
N ASP A 295 -2.76 5.16 9.89
CA ASP A 295 -1.87 6.24 10.31
C ASP A 295 -0.64 5.70 11.05
N ALA A 296 -0.81 4.69 11.92
CA ALA A 296 0.30 4.02 12.57
C ALA A 296 1.22 3.34 11.54
N HIS A 297 0.65 2.67 10.53
CA HIS A 297 1.42 2.12 9.41
C HIS A 297 2.22 3.21 8.68
N VAL A 298 1.61 4.35 8.36
CA VAL A 298 2.28 5.48 7.70
C VAL A 298 3.42 6.02 8.56
N ALA A 299 3.20 6.21 9.87
CA ALA A 299 4.24 6.66 10.81
C ALA A 299 5.41 5.67 10.86
N LEU A 300 5.16 4.38 11.03
CA LEU A 300 6.20 3.35 11.05
C LEU A 300 6.99 3.29 9.72
N ARG A 301 6.32 3.53 8.59
CA ARG A 301 6.97 3.63 7.27
C ARG A 301 7.86 4.85 7.13
N LEU A 302 7.46 5.98 7.69
CA LEU A 302 8.29 7.19 7.74
C LEU A 302 9.54 6.92 8.59
N LEU A 303 9.38 6.37 9.79
CA LEU A 303 10.50 6.03 10.68
C LEU A 303 11.50 5.06 10.02
N GLU A 304 11.00 4.04 9.33
CA GLU A 304 11.85 3.11 8.57
C GLU A 304 12.62 3.81 7.45
N SER A 305 11.94 4.68 6.68
CA SER A 305 12.58 5.49 5.64
C SER A 305 13.65 6.43 6.21
N TRP A 306 13.39 7.05 7.36
CA TRP A 306 14.32 7.99 8.00
C TRP A 306 15.56 7.30 8.55
N HIS A 307 15.41 6.08 9.05
CA HIS A 307 16.52 5.25 9.47
C HIS A 307 17.40 4.82 8.29
N GLU A 308 16.78 4.49 7.14
CA GLU A 308 17.47 4.18 5.88
C GLU A 308 18.03 5.42 5.15
N SER A 309 18.07 6.59 5.82
CA SER A 309 18.60 7.87 5.32
C SER A 309 17.79 8.55 4.20
N SER A 310 16.47 8.33 4.17
CA SER A 310 15.55 9.03 3.27
C SER A 310 14.59 9.92 4.07
N CYS A 311 15.08 11.10 4.47
CA CYS A 311 14.42 12.07 5.36
C CYS A 311 13.78 13.28 4.68
N GLY A 312 13.91 13.40 3.35
CA GLY A 312 13.51 14.60 2.62
C GLY A 312 11.98 14.88 2.67
N PRO A 313 11.53 16.14 2.86
CA PRO A 313 10.11 16.48 2.98
C PRO A 313 9.24 16.00 1.81
N ARG A 314 9.80 15.96 0.59
CA ARG A 314 9.11 15.41 -0.58
C ARG A 314 8.87 13.92 -0.44
N THR A 315 9.91 13.16 -0.09
CA THR A 315 9.81 11.71 0.09
C THR A 315 8.86 11.37 1.23
N ASN A 316 8.88 12.14 2.32
CA ASN A 316 7.95 11.98 3.44
C ASN A 316 6.49 12.12 2.98
N TRP A 317 6.19 13.20 2.25
CA TRP A 317 4.84 13.40 1.71
C TRP A 317 4.45 12.34 0.67
N ASP A 318 5.38 11.90 -0.17
CA ASP A 318 5.15 10.82 -1.13
C ASP A 318 4.81 9.50 -0.41
N ILE A 319 5.48 9.18 0.70
CA ILE A 319 5.14 8.02 1.55
C ILE A 319 3.71 8.13 2.08
N VAL A 320 3.33 9.29 2.63
CA VAL A 320 1.97 9.53 3.14
C VAL A 320 0.92 9.32 2.05
N VAL A 321 1.06 10.03 0.92
CA VAL A 321 0.08 10.00 -0.18
C VAL A 321 0.00 8.62 -0.82
N GLN A 322 1.13 7.93 -1.02
CA GLN A 322 1.14 6.61 -1.61
C GLN A 322 0.45 5.57 -0.73
N ASN A 323 0.73 5.54 0.58
CA ASN A 323 0.15 4.53 1.46
C ASN A 323 -1.35 4.76 1.68
N ARG A 324 -1.76 6.00 1.98
CA ARG A 324 -3.20 6.34 2.14
C ARG A 324 -3.96 6.24 0.81
N GLY A 325 -3.34 6.64 -0.30
CA GLY A 325 -3.91 6.50 -1.65
C GLY A 325 -4.14 5.04 -2.04
N ARG A 326 -3.18 4.14 -1.76
CA ARG A 326 -3.31 2.71 -2.00
C ARG A 326 -4.38 2.06 -1.12
N ALA A 327 -4.45 2.44 0.16
CA ALA A 327 -5.49 1.96 1.06
C ALA A 327 -6.90 2.32 0.54
N ARG A 328 -7.12 3.58 0.19
CA ARG A 328 -8.39 4.02 -0.43
C ARG A 328 -8.69 3.32 -1.75
N ALA A 329 -7.71 3.17 -2.63
CA ALA A 329 -7.91 2.48 -3.90
C ALA A 329 -8.41 1.03 -3.71
N ARG A 330 -7.85 0.31 -2.74
CA ARG A 330 -8.31 -1.04 -2.39
C ARG A 330 -9.71 -1.05 -1.79
N LEU A 331 -9.97 -0.13 -0.85
CA LEU A 331 -11.29 0.04 -0.26
C LEU A 331 -12.35 0.33 -1.33
N ARG A 332 -12.08 1.27 -2.25
CA ARG A 332 -12.98 1.57 -3.37
C ARG A 332 -13.26 0.32 -4.19
N ALA A 333 -12.22 -0.39 -4.61
CA ALA A 333 -12.38 -1.58 -5.43
C ALA A 333 -13.20 -2.69 -4.75
N LEU A 334 -13.03 -2.91 -3.44
CA LEU A 334 -13.85 -3.87 -2.69
C LEU A 334 -15.30 -3.41 -2.53
N VAL A 335 -15.52 -2.12 -2.23
CA VAL A 335 -16.87 -1.55 -2.11
C VAL A 335 -17.65 -1.65 -3.42
N THR A 336 -16.96 -1.57 -4.57
CA THR A 336 -17.61 -1.69 -5.89
C THR A 336 -18.07 -3.10 -6.26
N GLU A 337 -17.65 -4.14 -5.54
CA GLU A 337 -18.09 -5.53 -5.80
C GLU A 337 -19.51 -5.82 -5.29
N SER A 338 -20.01 -5.04 -4.33
CA SER A 338 -21.33 -5.22 -3.70
C SER A 338 -22.21 -3.98 -3.93
N PRO A 339 -22.62 -3.66 -5.18
CA PRO A 339 -23.31 -2.40 -5.50
C PRO A 339 -24.69 -2.25 -4.84
N GLY A 340 -25.35 -3.37 -4.51
CA GLY A 340 -26.69 -3.36 -3.91
C GLY A 340 -26.75 -2.66 -2.55
N SER A 341 -25.67 -2.68 -1.76
CA SER A 341 -25.63 -2.02 -0.45
C SER A 341 -25.48 -0.49 -0.54
N LEU A 342 -25.08 0.03 -1.71
CA LEU A 342 -24.78 1.44 -1.89
C LEU A 342 -26.02 2.31 -2.14
N LEU A 343 -27.06 1.75 -2.77
CA LEU A 343 -28.23 2.51 -3.17
C LEU A 343 -28.91 3.21 -1.98
N ASP A 344 -29.13 2.49 -0.88
CA ASP A 344 -29.77 3.04 0.32
C ASP A 344 -28.96 4.18 0.94
N CYS A 345 -27.63 4.07 0.91
CA CYS A 345 -26.75 5.14 1.37
C CYS A 345 -26.93 6.41 0.52
N PHE A 346 -27.00 6.27 -0.79
CA PHE A 346 -27.14 7.40 -1.71
C PHE A 346 -28.52 8.08 -1.59
N MET A 347 -29.59 7.29 -1.47
CA MET A 347 -30.93 7.84 -1.36
C MET A 347 -31.15 8.67 -0.09
N ASN A 348 -30.36 8.44 0.95
CA ASN A 348 -30.44 9.15 2.23
C ASN A 348 -29.28 10.15 2.46
N MET A 349 -28.42 10.35 1.45
CA MET A 349 -27.24 11.19 1.59
C MET A 349 -27.57 12.69 1.48
N GLU A 350 -27.38 13.45 2.56
CA GLU A 350 -27.53 14.90 2.55
C GLU A 350 -26.50 15.57 1.63
N GLY A 351 -26.97 16.48 0.76
CA GLY A 351 -26.10 17.22 -0.18
C GLY A 351 -25.49 16.34 -1.28
N ILE A 352 -26.18 15.25 -1.66
CA ILE A 352 -25.73 14.29 -2.68
C ILE A 352 -25.28 14.96 -3.99
N PHE A 353 -25.90 16.07 -4.42
CA PHE A 353 -25.43 16.80 -5.60
C PHE A 353 -24.02 17.37 -5.41
N SER A 354 -23.79 18.09 -4.30
CA SER A 354 -22.48 18.69 -4.02
C SER A 354 -21.40 17.62 -3.79
N ARG A 355 -21.76 16.51 -3.14
CA ARG A 355 -20.89 15.35 -2.93
C ARG A 355 -20.53 14.67 -4.25
N THR A 356 -21.53 14.42 -5.10
CA THR A 356 -21.32 13.88 -6.47
C THR A 356 -20.44 14.81 -7.29
N MET A 357 -20.67 16.12 -7.23
CA MET A 357 -19.84 17.11 -7.93
C MET A 357 -18.37 17.09 -7.47
N ALA A 358 -18.12 16.94 -6.17
CA ALA A 358 -16.76 16.82 -5.65
C ALA A 358 -16.11 15.49 -6.06
N ALA A 359 -16.85 14.38 -5.99
CA ALA A 359 -16.40 13.07 -6.44
C ALA A 359 -16.05 13.07 -7.93
N VAL A 360 -16.87 13.69 -8.78
CA VAL A 360 -16.63 13.85 -10.23
C VAL A 360 -15.31 14.57 -10.47
N LYS A 361 -15.04 15.68 -9.77
CA LYS A 361 -13.77 16.42 -9.94
C LYS A 361 -12.55 15.57 -9.57
N ARG A 362 -12.66 14.75 -8.52
CA ARG A 362 -11.57 13.88 -8.06
C ARG A 362 -11.39 12.66 -8.96
N TYR A 363 -12.48 12.09 -9.45
CA TYR A 363 -12.49 11.06 -10.49
C TYR A 363 -11.81 11.58 -11.76
N ALA A 364 -12.25 12.73 -12.25
CA ALA A 364 -11.69 13.41 -13.42
C ALA A 364 -10.20 13.71 -13.25
N TRP A 365 -9.77 14.10 -12.05
CA TRP A 365 -8.35 14.33 -11.76
C TRP A 365 -7.54 13.04 -11.91
N ALA A 366 -7.98 11.95 -11.27
CA ALA A 366 -7.31 10.65 -11.38
C ALA A 366 -7.30 10.14 -12.83
N TRP A 367 -8.43 10.29 -13.54
CA TRP A 367 -8.55 9.92 -14.94
C TRP A 367 -7.61 10.74 -15.84
N ALA A 368 -7.58 12.07 -15.70
CA ALA A 368 -6.70 12.93 -16.48
C ALA A 368 -5.21 12.58 -16.29
N TRP A 369 -4.79 12.22 -15.07
CA TRP A 369 -3.42 11.75 -14.82
C TRP A 369 -3.13 10.40 -15.46
N GLN A 370 -4.10 9.48 -15.47
CA GLN A 370 -3.98 8.21 -16.15
C GLN A 370 -3.86 8.42 -17.67
N GLU A 371 -4.72 9.24 -18.27
CA GLU A 371 -4.69 9.56 -19.69
C GLU A 371 -3.39 10.27 -20.09
N LEU A 372 -2.92 11.23 -19.29
CA LEU A 372 -1.64 11.88 -19.54
C LEU A 372 -0.46 10.89 -19.60
N ALA A 373 -0.47 9.86 -18.76
CA ALA A 373 0.55 8.81 -18.77
C ALA A 373 0.49 7.91 -20.01
N LEU A 374 -0.58 8.02 -20.80
CA LEU A 374 -0.92 7.18 -21.95
C LEU A 374 -1.12 8.01 -23.23
N ASP A 375 -0.64 9.24 -23.23
CA ASP A 375 -0.78 10.19 -24.35
C ASP A 375 -2.24 10.44 -24.79
N PHE A 376 -3.16 10.46 -23.82
CA PHE A 376 -4.59 10.68 -24.01
C PHE A 376 -5.24 9.68 -24.98
N ALA A 377 -5.03 8.38 -24.73
CA ALA A 377 -5.60 7.30 -25.54
C ALA A 377 -7.12 7.13 -25.36
N PHE A 378 -7.70 7.60 -24.25
CA PHE A 378 -9.14 7.54 -23.93
C PHE A 378 -9.75 6.13 -24.05
N ASP A 379 -9.01 5.12 -23.63
CA ASP A 379 -9.45 3.73 -23.61
C ASP A 379 -10.53 3.51 -22.56
N VAL A 380 -11.80 3.56 -22.98
CA VAL A 380 -13.00 3.45 -22.12
C VAL A 380 -13.10 2.13 -21.36
N SER A 381 -12.38 1.08 -21.79
CA SER A 381 -12.36 -0.23 -21.13
C SER A 381 -11.51 -0.26 -19.85
N ARG A 382 -10.64 0.73 -19.67
CA ARG A 382 -9.70 0.75 -18.54
C ARG A 382 -10.37 1.25 -17.26
N ALA A 383 -10.17 0.59 -16.13
CA ALA A 383 -10.59 1.19 -14.85
C ALA A 383 -9.66 2.35 -14.44
N VAL A 384 -10.18 3.38 -13.74
CA VAL A 384 -9.34 4.44 -13.14
C VAL A 384 -8.68 3.92 -11.85
N THR A 385 -9.41 3.16 -11.05
CA THR A 385 -8.90 2.36 -9.94
C THR A 385 -8.80 0.90 -10.37
N PRO A 386 -7.60 0.28 -10.37
CA PRO A 386 -7.45 -1.14 -10.67
C PRO A 386 -8.26 -2.00 -9.70
N ALA A 387 -8.79 -3.14 -10.17
CA ALA A 387 -9.49 -4.10 -9.33
C ALA A 387 -8.65 -4.54 -8.13
N CYS A 388 -9.30 -4.75 -6.98
CA CYS A 388 -8.65 -5.33 -5.82
C CYS A 388 -8.71 -6.85 -5.99
N HIS A 389 -7.76 -7.42 -6.72
CA HIS A 389 -7.65 -8.87 -6.84
C HIS A 389 -7.65 -9.52 -5.46
N GLU A 390 -8.44 -10.58 -5.34
CA GLU A 390 -8.57 -11.34 -4.10
C GLU A 390 -7.19 -11.75 -3.60
N LEU A 391 -6.91 -11.46 -2.34
CA LEU A 391 -5.98 -12.29 -1.59
C LEU A 391 -6.82 -13.35 -0.89
N HIS A 392 -7.25 -14.33 -1.68
CA HIS A 392 -7.42 -15.76 -1.39
C HIS A 392 -7.88 -16.20 0.00
N GLY A 393 -8.65 -15.39 0.71
CA GLY A 393 -9.58 -15.91 1.72
C GLY A 393 -10.60 -16.89 1.11
N SER A 394 -10.72 -16.90 -0.22
CA SER A 394 -11.60 -17.73 -1.06
C SER A 394 -10.92 -18.94 -1.70
N LEU A 395 -9.59 -18.97 -1.90
CA LEU A 395 -8.98 -20.13 -2.54
C LEU A 395 -8.84 -21.27 -1.52
N PRO A 396 -9.32 -22.49 -1.87
CA PRO A 396 -9.19 -23.62 -0.98
C PRO A 396 -7.71 -23.92 -0.73
N PRO A 397 -7.34 -24.31 0.51
CA PRO A 397 -5.98 -24.74 0.82
C PRO A 397 -5.54 -25.87 -0.10
N LEU A 398 -4.23 -26.01 -0.34
CA LEU A 398 -3.73 -27.11 -1.16
C LEU A 398 -4.08 -28.45 -0.51
N ASN A 399 -4.68 -29.35 -1.30
CA ASN A 399 -5.03 -30.69 -0.85
C ASN A 399 -3.77 -31.53 -0.58
N ALA A 400 -3.91 -32.67 0.11
CA ALA A 400 -2.79 -33.53 0.48
C ALA A 400 -1.97 -34.02 -0.74
N THR A 401 -2.61 -34.22 -1.90
CA THR A 401 -1.92 -34.58 -3.14
C THR A 401 -1.05 -33.44 -3.63
N ASP A 402 -1.53 -32.21 -3.62
CA ASP A 402 -0.75 -31.02 -3.99
C ASP A 402 0.40 -30.75 -3.02
N GLN A 403 0.25 -31.07 -1.73
CA GLN A 403 1.33 -30.93 -0.74
C GLN A 403 2.57 -31.77 -1.09
N MET A 404 2.40 -32.95 -1.70
CA MET A 404 3.53 -33.76 -2.18
C MET A 404 4.25 -33.06 -3.34
N ALA A 405 3.48 -32.55 -4.32
CA ALA A 405 4.02 -31.75 -5.43
C ALA A 405 4.74 -30.48 -4.95
N VAL A 406 4.20 -29.78 -3.95
CA VAL A 406 4.87 -28.62 -3.31
C VAL A 406 6.22 -29.05 -2.74
N ARG A 407 6.26 -30.13 -1.95
CA ARG A 407 7.51 -30.62 -1.36
C ARG A 407 8.53 -31.02 -2.43
N THR A 408 8.13 -31.71 -3.49
CA THR A 408 9.01 -32.06 -4.62
C THR A 408 9.50 -30.81 -5.35
N TRP A 409 8.65 -29.80 -5.56
CA TRP A 409 9.06 -28.54 -6.18
C TRP A 409 10.02 -27.75 -5.29
N VAL A 410 9.80 -27.68 -3.97
CA VAL A 410 10.73 -27.08 -3.00
C VAL A 410 12.09 -27.79 -3.04
N LEU A 411 12.11 -29.13 -3.09
CA LEU A 411 13.34 -29.90 -3.28
C LEU A 411 14.05 -29.50 -4.57
N LEU A 412 13.33 -29.41 -5.71
CA LEU A 412 13.89 -28.98 -7.00
C LEU A 412 14.50 -27.57 -6.93
N VAL A 413 13.84 -26.64 -6.25
CA VAL A 413 14.32 -25.27 -6.02
C VAL A 413 15.61 -25.27 -5.19
N VAL A 414 15.66 -26.08 -4.13
CA VAL A 414 16.83 -26.21 -3.23
C VAL A 414 18.03 -26.80 -3.98
N ILE A 415 17.87 -27.93 -4.68
CA ILE A 415 18.96 -28.58 -5.41
C ILE A 415 19.47 -27.71 -6.57
N LYS A 416 18.62 -26.83 -7.12
CA LYS A 416 19.03 -25.81 -8.10
C LYS A 416 19.71 -24.57 -7.48
N GLY A 417 19.89 -24.54 -6.17
CA GLY A 417 20.60 -23.46 -5.47
C GLY A 417 19.79 -22.18 -5.45
N ARG A 418 18.47 -22.29 -5.26
CA ARG A 418 17.53 -21.15 -5.23
C ARG A 418 16.76 -21.05 -3.91
N LEU A 419 17.26 -21.66 -2.83
CA LEU A 419 16.67 -21.54 -1.48
C LEU A 419 16.51 -20.07 -1.05
N GLY A 420 17.55 -19.23 -1.21
CA GLY A 420 17.46 -17.81 -0.88
C GLY A 420 16.43 -17.04 -1.74
N HIS A 421 16.23 -17.43 -3.00
CA HIS A 421 15.18 -16.87 -3.86
C HIS A 421 13.80 -17.32 -3.40
N LEU A 422 13.63 -18.59 -3.03
CA LEU A 422 12.39 -19.12 -2.47
C LEU A 422 11.99 -18.38 -1.19
N GLN A 423 12.91 -18.26 -0.24
CA GLN A 423 12.67 -17.54 1.02
C GLN A 423 12.32 -16.08 0.77
N ARG A 424 13.04 -15.37 -0.11
CA ARG A 424 12.70 -13.99 -0.49
C ARG A 424 11.35 -13.90 -1.20
N TRP A 425 11.05 -14.81 -2.12
CA TRP A 425 9.80 -14.80 -2.87
C TRP A 425 8.60 -15.08 -1.97
N VAL A 426 8.69 -16.08 -1.09
CA VAL A 426 7.69 -16.38 -0.05
C VAL A 426 7.50 -15.15 0.84
N ARG A 427 8.60 -14.58 1.35
CA ARG A 427 8.55 -13.43 2.26
C ARG A 427 8.00 -12.15 1.62
N ASP A 428 8.55 -11.77 0.47
CA ASP A 428 8.44 -10.43 -0.11
C ASP A 428 7.52 -10.38 -1.35
N GLY A 429 7.16 -11.54 -1.93
CA GLY A 429 6.35 -11.64 -3.16
C GLY A 429 7.12 -11.42 -4.45
N GLY A 430 8.44 -11.29 -4.34
CA GLY A 430 9.36 -11.14 -5.45
C GLY A 430 10.79 -11.36 -4.96
N THR A 431 11.70 -11.64 -5.89
CA THR A 431 13.11 -11.90 -5.55
C THR A 431 13.99 -10.65 -5.64
N LYS A 432 13.46 -9.54 -6.18
CA LYS A 432 14.09 -8.24 -6.46
C LYS A 432 15.20 -8.26 -7.53
N ASP A 433 15.42 -9.41 -8.17
CA ASP A 433 16.42 -9.63 -9.22
C ASP A 433 15.81 -10.34 -10.44
N ARG A 434 16.45 -10.18 -11.61
CA ARG A 434 16.06 -10.88 -12.85
C ARG A 434 16.84 -12.19 -12.97
N ASP A 435 16.45 -13.20 -12.20
CA ASP A 435 17.04 -14.55 -12.28
C ASP A 435 16.25 -15.45 -13.25
N SER A 436 16.90 -15.84 -14.36
CA SER A 436 16.27 -16.67 -15.40
C SER A 436 15.98 -18.11 -14.94
N THR A 437 16.73 -18.62 -13.96
CA THR A 437 16.49 -19.96 -13.40
C THR A 437 15.23 -19.95 -12.53
N TRP A 438 15.04 -18.90 -11.73
CA TRP A 438 13.84 -18.65 -10.95
C TRP A 438 12.61 -18.47 -11.85
N ALA A 439 12.72 -17.67 -12.91
CA ALA A 439 11.65 -17.51 -13.89
C ALA A 439 11.24 -18.86 -14.52
N ARG A 440 12.20 -19.72 -14.85
CA ARG A 440 11.94 -21.07 -15.36
C ARG A 440 11.31 -21.99 -14.30
N LEU A 441 11.80 -21.94 -13.06
CA LEU A 441 11.25 -22.69 -11.94
C LEU A 441 9.75 -22.40 -11.74
N LEU A 442 9.36 -21.14 -11.91
CA LEU A 442 7.96 -20.72 -11.81
C LEU A 442 7.15 -21.05 -13.07
N ALA A 443 7.69 -20.77 -14.25
CA ALA A 443 6.92 -20.85 -15.50
C ALA A 443 6.81 -22.28 -16.08
N GLN A 444 7.84 -23.11 -15.89
CA GLN A 444 7.97 -24.39 -16.60
C GLN A 444 8.07 -25.60 -15.67
N GLU A 445 8.58 -25.42 -14.45
CA GLU A 445 8.90 -26.54 -13.56
C GLU A 445 7.96 -26.64 -12.36
N MET A 446 7.04 -25.71 -12.23
CA MET A 446 5.95 -25.78 -11.27
C MET A 446 4.75 -26.51 -11.90
N PRO A 447 4.17 -27.49 -11.19
CA PRO A 447 2.95 -28.17 -11.63
C PRO A 447 1.79 -27.20 -11.86
N GLU A 448 1.01 -27.43 -12.92
CA GLU A 448 -0.17 -26.61 -13.22
C GLU A 448 -1.21 -26.64 -12.09
N SER A 449 -1.31 -27.73 -11.33
CA SER A 449 -2.23 -27.81 -10.18
C SER A 449 -1.86 -26.85 -9.05
N LEU A 450 -0.62 -26.34 -8.99
CA LEU A 450 -0.17 -25.35 -8.02
C LEU A 450 -0.32 -23.91 -8.51
N HIS A 451 -0.66 -23.70 -9.79
CA HIS A 451 -0.99 -22.36 -10.28
C HIS A 451 -2.32 -21.91 -9.68
N ASP A 452 -2.48 -20.60 -9.54
CA ASP A 452 -3.81 -20.05 -9.29
C ASP A 452 -4.67 -20.23 -10.56
N PRO A 453 -6.01 -20.36 -10.42
CA PRO A 453 -6.91 -20.34 -11.58
C PRO A 453 -6.66 -19.12 -12.46
N ASP A 454 -6.81 -19.26 -13.79
CA ASP A 454 -6.68 -18.14 -14.71
C ASP A 454 -7.76 -17.09 -14.41
N ASP A 455 -7.34 -15.96 -13.84
CA ASP A 455 -8.18 -14.78 -13.72
C ASP A 455 -8.32 -14.14 -15.11
N ALA A 456 -9.56 -13.97 -15.56
CA ALA A 456 -9.93 -13.46 -16.87
C ALA A 456 -9.53 -11.99 -17.04
N GLY A 457 -8.23 -11.72 -17.25
CA GLY A 457 -7.71 -10.36 -17.35
C GLY A 457 -6.18 -10.24 -17.23
N HIS A 458 -5.50 -11.28 -16.76
CA HIS A 458 -4.04 -11.24 -16.58
C HIS A 458 -3.26 -11.90 -17.72
N ARG A 459 -2.24 -11.18 -18.22
CA ARG A 459 -1.29 -11.70 -19.22
C ARG A 459 -0.24 -12.66 -18.62
N GLY A 460 -0.45 -13.20 -17.41
CA GLY A 460 0.52 -14.06 -16.73
C GLY A 460 -0.06 -14.89 -15.59
N ARG A 461 0.60 -16.02 -15.30
CA ARG A 461 0.24 -16.97 -14.23
C ARG A 461 0.45 -16.34 -12.84
N SER A 462 -0.52 -16.54 -11.93
CA SER A 462 -0.43 -16.15 -10.52
C SER A 462 -0.15 -17.35 -9.62
N TYR A 463 0.46 -17.10 -8.46
CA TYR A 463 0.97 -18.11 -7.51
C TYR A 463 0.70 -17.74 -6.05
N HIS A 464 -0.33 -16.94 -5.81
CA HIS A 464 -0.63 -16.40 -4.49
C HIS A 464 -1.03 -17.52 -3.51
N ARG A 465 -1.78 -18.55 -3.95
CA ARG A 465 -2.14 -19.70 -3.10
C ARG A 465 -0.91 -20.47 -2.61
N LEU A 466 -0.05 -20.89 -3.55
CA LEU A 466 1.18 -21.61 -3.22
C LEU A 466 2.08 -20.79 -2.30
N ARG A 467 2.27 -19.51 -2.62
CA ARG A 467 3.12 -18.62 -1.83
C ARG A 467 2.61 -18.53 -0.39
N TYR A 468 1.29 -18.46 -0.22
CA TYR A 468 0.67 -18.39 1.09
C TYR A 468 0.86 -19.69 1.89
N ASP A 469 0.61 -20.84 1.29
CA ASP A 469 0.84 -22.14 1.94
C ASP A 469 2.31 -22.27 2.36
N LEU A 470 3.24 -21.81 1.53
CA LEU A 470 4.66 -21.77 1.86
C LEU A 470 5.01 -20.71 2.91
N MET A 471 4.26 -19.62 3.07
CA MET A 471 4.49 -18.67 4.17
C MET A 471 4.27 -19.32 5.54
N GLU A 472 3.43 -20.36 5.62
CA GLU A 472 3.14 -21.10 6.84
C GLU A 472 3.96 -22.38 6.97
N ALA A 473 4.18 -23.10 5.87
CA ALA A 473 4.72 -24.47 5.89
C ALA A 473 6.13 -24.61 5.28
N LEU A 474 6.78 -23.54 4.80
CA LEU A 474 8.09 -23.67 4.15
C LEU A 474 9.12 -24.32 5.08
N ASP A 475 9.18 -23.91 6.35
CA ASP A 475 10.13 -24.46 7.31
C ASP A 475 9.84 -25.94 7.59
N ASP A 476 8.57 -26.34 7.69
CA ASP A 476 8.17 -27.74 7.82
C ASP A 476 8.55 -28.56 6.58
N HIS A 477 8.39 -28.00 5.37
CA HIS A 477 8.84 -28.64 4.14
C HIS A 477 10.37 -28.81 4.12
N LEU A 478 11.12 -27.79 4.55
CA LEU A 478 12.58 -27.83 4.59
C LEU A 478 13.08 -28.83 5.65
N ALA A 479 12.48 -28.85 6.83
CA ALA A 479 12.77 -29.82 7.90
C ALA A 479 12.49 -31.26 7.43
N ALA A 480 11.33 -31.49 6.79
CA ALA A 480 10.99 -32.80 6.23
C ALA A 480 11.92 -33.23 5.08
N LEU A 481 12.48 -32.28 4.34
CA LEU A 481 13.44 -32.53 3.25
C LEU A 481 14.87 -32.71 3.75
N SER A 482 15.22 -32.22 4.94
CA SER A 482 16.60 -32.20 5.46
C SER A 482 17.30 -33.56 5.38
N PRO A 483 16.69 -34.70 5.83
CA PRO A 483 17.35 -36.00 5.75
C PRO A 483 17.64 -36.47 4.32
N LEU A 484 16.81 -36.07 3.34
CA LEU A 484 17.05 -36.37 1.93
C LEU A 484 18.14 -35.46 1.35
N LEU A 485 18.15 -34.19 1.74
CA LEU A 485 19.19 -33.24 1.35
C LEU A 485 20.57 -33.70 1.85
N GLU A 486 20.66 -34.20 3.09
CA GLU A 486 21.90 -34.78 3.63
C GLU A 486 22.40 -35.98 2.80
N GLN A 487 21.49 -36.89 2.44
CA GLN A 487 21.81 -38.04 1.60
C GLN A 487 22.29 -37.62 0.21
N ILE A 488 21.63 -36.63 -0.40
CA ILE A 488 22.05 -36.06 -1.68
C ILE A 488 23.43 -35.43 -1.54
N ALA A 489 23.67 -34.60 -0.52
CA ALA A 489 24.95 -33.95 -0.30
C ALA A 489 26.10 -34.96 -0.09
N GLY A 490 25.82 -36.10 0.56
CA GLY A 490 26.78 -37.19 0.79
C GLY A 490 27.12 -38.03 -0.44
N LEU A 491 26.46 -37.85 -1.58
CA LEU A 491 26.78 -38.58 -2.80
C LEU A 491 28.18 -38.22 -3.31
N LYS A 492 28.91 -39.23 -3.79
CA LYS A 492 30.27 -39.03 -4.33
C LYS A 492 30.22 -38.61 -5.80
N PRO A 493 30.97 -37.56 -6.21
CA PRO A 493 31.11 -37.22 -7.63
C PRO A 493 31.77 -38.38 -8.38
N SER A 494 30.97 -39.13 -9.15
CA SER A 494 31.43 -40.32 -9.86
C SER A 494 30.64 -40.53 -11.15
N ARG A 495 31.07 -41.48 -11.98
CA ARG A 495 30.29 -41.90 -13.17
C ARG A 495 28.92 -42.49 -12.82
N ARG A 496 28.72 -42.93 -11.57
CA ARG A 496 27.45 -43.47 -11.06
C ARG A 496 26.55 -42.42 -10.41
N LEU A 497 27.02 -41.17 -10.28
CA LEU A 497 26.32 -40.12 -9.54
C LEU A 497 24.85 -39.96 -9.94
N ARG A 498 24.55 -40.03 -11.24
CA ARG A 498 23.17 -39.97 -11.72
C ARG A 498 22.34 -41.15 -11.21
N ALA A 499 22.84 -42.38 -11.39
CA ALA A 499 22.12 -43.58 -10.93
C ALA A 499 21.95 -43.59 -9.40
N ASP A 500 22.95 -43.12 -8.66
CA ASP A 500 22.89 -43.03 -7.19
C ASP A 500 21.90 -41.95 -6.74
N PHE A 501 21.82 -40.82 -7.46
CA PHE A 501 20.81 -39.78 -7.22
C PHE A 501 19.39 -40.29 -7.56
N ASP A 502 19.24 -40.93 -8.72
CA ASP A 502 17.96 -41.49 -9.18
C ASP A 502 17.44 -42.48 -8.13
N ALA A 503 18.28 -43.42 -7.66
CA ALA A 503 17.92 -44.39 -6.63
C ALA A 503 17.46 -43.77 -5.29
N LEU A 504 17.96 -42.59 -4.92
CA LEU A 504 17.57 -41.89 -3.71
C LEU A 504 16.24 -41.15 -3.84
N VAL A 505 15.97 -40.59 -5.02
CA VAL A 505 14.94 -39.56 -5.21
C VAL A 505 13.72 -40.07 -5.97
N GLU A 506 13.86 -41.05 -6.87
CA GLU A 506 12.81 -41.51 -7.79
C GLU A 506 11.50 -41.88 -7.08
N ASN A 507 11.54 -42.69 -6.03
CA ASN A 507 10.34 -43.10 -5.28
C ASN A 507 9.73 -41.98 -4.39
N ARG A 508 10.34 -40.80 -4.35
CA ARG A 508 9.94 -39.65 -3.54
C ARG A 508 9.60 -38.43 -4.42
N TRP A 509 9.66 -38.59 -5.73
CA TRP A 509 9.44 -37.54 -6.70
C TRP A 509 7.99 -37.56 -7.18
N ASP A 510 7.28 -36.43 -7.07
CA ASP A 510 5.96 -36.30 -7.67
C ASP A 510 6.09 -36.15 -9.20
N ASP A 511 5.39 -37.02 -9.95
CA ASP A 511 5.46 -37.08 -11.41
C ASP A 511 5.03 -35.78 -12.11
N ARG A 512 4.28 -34.91 -11.43
CA ARG A 512 3.85 -33.61 -11.98
C ARG A 512 4.98 -32.58 -11.99
N VAL A 513 6.02 -32.77 -11.17
CA VAL A 513 7.20 -31.88 -11.14
C VAL A 513 8.24 -32.42 -12.13
N PRO A 514 8.72 -31.63 -13.11
CA PRO A 514 9.70 -32.12 -14.07
C PRO A 514 10.99 -32.61 -13.43
N TYR A 515 11.34 -33.87 -13.68
CA TYR A 515 12.57 -34.47 -13.17
C TYR A 515 13.82 -33.82 -13.80
N PRO A 516 14.85 -33.46 -13.02
CA PRO A 516 16.06 -32.84 -13.56
C PRO A 516 16.86 -33.82 -14.41
N ARG A 517 17.15 -33.45 -15.67
CA ARG A 517 17.87 -34.32 -16.62
C ARG A 517 19.40 -34.20 -16.55
N SER A 518 19.90 -33.15 -15.92
CA SER A 518 21.33 -32.80 -15.90
C SER A 518 21.66 -31.86 -14.73
N GLY A 519 22.95 -31.72 -14.40
CA GLY A 519 23.42 -30.79 -13.36
C GLY A 519 23.69 -31.44 -12.00
N PHE A 520 23.70 -32.77 -11.93
CA PHE A 520 23.89 -33.53 -10.68
C PHE A 520 25.10 -33.10 -9.83
N PRO A 521 26.30 -32.84 -10.37
CA PRO A 521 27.42 -32.34 -9.54
C PRO A 521 27.13 -30.98 -8.90
N THR A 522 26.40 -30.11 -9.60
CA THR A 522 25.98 -28.80 -9.07
C THR A 522 24.91 -28.96 -7.98
N PHE A 523 24.03 -29.95 -8.10
CA PHE A 523 23.04 -30.25 -7.07
C PHE A 523 23.71 -30.59 -5.74
N LEU A 524 24.75 -31.43 -5.73
CA LEU A 524 25.52 -31.75 -4.52
C LEU A 524 26.03 -30.48 -3.82
N LYS A 525 26.66 -29.59 -4.60
CA LYS A 525 27.20 -28.32 -4.10
C LYS A 525 26.10 -27.42 -3.51
N ASN A 526 25.00 -27.29 -4.22
CA ASN A 526 23.87 -26.46 -3.81
C ASN A 526 23.20 -27.00 -2.55
N THR A 527 23.04 -28.32 -2.46
CA THR A 527 22.46 -29.00 -1.30
C THR A 527 23.35 -28.84 -0.08
N HIS A 528 24.68 -28.98 -0.22
CA HIS A 528 25.61 -28.65 0.86
C HIS A 528 25.46 -27.21 1.36
N CYS A 529 25.41 -26.24 0.44
CA CYS A 529 25.22 -24.83 0.78
C CYS A 529 23.88 -24.57 1.48
N ALA A 530 22.82 -25.26 1.04
CA ALA A 530 21.50 -25.16 1.65
C ALA A 530 21.50 -25.71 3.08
N LEU A 531 22.09 -26.89 3.32
CA LEU A 531 22.20 -27.48 4.67
C LEU A 531 22.99 -26.59 5.63
N THR A 532 24.09 -25.98 5.18
CA THR A 532 24.81 -24.98 6.00
C THR A 532 23.89 -23.82 6.39
N THR A 533 23.10 -23.31 5.44
CA THR A 533 22.16 -22.21 5.70
C THR A 533 21.07 -22.61 6.69
N LEU A 534 20.53 -23.82 6.57
CA LEU A 534 19.47 -24.33 7.45
C LEU A 534 19.99 -24.51 8.89
N ASN A 535 21.16 -25.14 9.05
CA ASN A 535 21.78 -25.38 10.35
C ASN A 535 22.19 -24.07 11.06
N ASP A 536 22.67 -23.07 10.31
CA ASP A 536 22.99 -21.75 10.86
C ASP A 536 21.74 -21.01 11.36
N THR A 537 20.57 -21.32 10.81
CA THR A 537 19.29 -20.71 11.20
C THR A 537 18.74 -21.34 12.47
N GLU A 538 18.85 -22.66 12.64
CA GLU A 538 18.45 -23.37 13.86
C GLU A 538 19.24 -22.88 15.10
N HIS A 539 20.54 -22.65 14.96
CA HIS A 539 21.37 -22.14 16.07
C HIS A 539 21.02 -20.71 16.51
N ARG A 540 20.47 -19.87 15.63
CA ARG A 540 20.02 -18.51 15.99
C ARG A 540 18.69 -18.49 16.73
N HIS A 541 17.82 -19.47 16.50
CA HIS A 541 16.55 -19.58 17.21
C HIS A 541 16.70 -20.16 18.62
N VAL A 542 17.72 -20.98 18.87
CA VAL A 542 18.01 -21.49 20.22
C VAL A 542 18.66 -20.43 21.10
N ALA A 543 19.55 -19.58 20.56
CA ALA A 543 20.26 -18.54 21.32
C ALA A 543 19.41 -17.31 21.73
N HIS A 544 18.12 -17.26 21.36
CA HIS A 544 17.18 -16.22 21.78
C HIS A 544 16.09 -16.74 22.75
N ASN A 545 16.11 -18.03 23.07
CA ASN A 545 15.21 -18.64 24.07
C ASN A 545 15.93 -19.08 25.36
N ASP A 546 17.24 -18.83 25.45
CA ASP A 546 18.05 -18.81 26.68
C ASP A 546 18.41 -17.36 27.02
#